data_AF-A0A7C0YF24-F1
#
_entry.id   AF-A0A7C0YF24-F1
#
_cell.length_a   1.000
_cell.length_b   1.000
_cell.length_c   1.000
_cell.angle_alpha   90.00
_cell.angle_beta   90.00
_cell.angle_gamma   90.00
#
_symmetry.space_group_name_H-M   'P 1'
#
loop_
_entity.id
_entity.type
_entity.pdbx_description
1 polymer ?
#
loop_
_entity_poly.entity_id
_entity_poly.type
_entity_poly.pdbx_seq_one_letter_code
_entity_poly.pdbx_strand_id
1 'polypeptide(L)'
;MIIEEKHKALLKELGLTEEDFEKFDGKFVSYEYDEQKGVRLYDPYYTTSYNEYIGVDGWSAWSSEKDTFMSDILKGAKERARLTEEKSGQAPQDEIVEALKKKFGQKPQKD
;
A
#
# COMPACT_ATOMS: atom_id res chain seq x y z
N MET A 1 22.35 3.95 -8.42
CA MET A 1 22.13 3.23 -9.71
C MET A 1 21.74 4.25 -10.78
N ILE A 2 21.99 4.00 -12.07
CA ILE A 2 21.50 4.88 -13.15
C ILE A 2 20.22 4.27 -13.72
N ILE A 3 19.12 5.03 -13.69
CA ILE A 3 17.83 4.64 -14.27
C ILE A 3 17.64 5.42 -15.56
N GLU A 4 17.44 4.73 -16.67
CA GLU A 4 17.16 5.39 -17.95
C GLU A 4 15.81 6.10 -17.89
N GLU A 5 15.71 7.29 -18.50
CA GLU A 5 14.47 8.09 -18.50
C GLU A 5 13.26 7.33 -19.05
N LYS A 6 13.47 6.47 -20.06
CA LYS A 6 12.40 5.61 -20.60
C LYS A 6 11.87 4.63 -19.57
N HIS A 7 12.74 4.09 -18.72
CA HIS A 7 12.35 3.15 -17.67
C HIS A 7 11.72 3.86 -16.49
N LYS A 8 12.12 5.10 -16.18
CA LYS A 8 11.46 5.93 -15.15
C LYS A 8 9.98 6.12 -15.44
N ALA A 9 9.61 6.36 -16.70
CA ALA A 9 8.20 6.49 -17.08
C ALA A 9 7.41 5.22 -16.73
N LEU A 10 7.94 4.05 -17.09
CA LEU A 10 7.30 2.75 -16.78
C LEU A 10 7.25 2.46 -15.28
N LEU A 11 8.29 2.84 -14.53
CA LEU A 11 8.31 2.69 -13.06
C LEU A 11 7.28 3.63 -12.39
N LYS A 12 7.08 4.84 -12.91
CA LYS A 12 6.00 5.73 -12.46
C LYS A 12 4.62 5.13 -12.74
N GLU A 13 4.43 4.48 -13.88
CA GLU A 13 3.18 3.76 -14.21
C GLU A 13 2.90 2.59 -13.25
N LEU A 14 3.95 1.95 -12.71
CA LEU A 14 3.83 0.95 -11.64
C LEU A 14 3.46 1.56 -10.27
N GLY A 15 3.44 2.89 -10.13
CA GLY A 15 3.08 3.59 -8.90
C GLY A 15 4.25 4.10 -8.07
N LEU A 16 5.48 4.08 -8.60
CA LEU A 16 6.62 4.71 -7.93
C LEU A 16 6.56 6.24 -8.06
N THR A 17 7.03 6.91 -7.01
CA THR A 17 7.17 8.36 -6.95
C THR A 17 8.59 8.80 -7.30
N GLU A 18 8.80 10.11 -7.46
CA GLU A 18 10.16 10.63 -7.69
C GLU A 18 11.09 10.39 -6.50
N GLU A 19 10.55 10.47 -5.28
CA GLU A 19 11.27 10.19 -4.03
C GLU A 19 11.73 8.73 -3.95
N ASP A 20 10.98 7.80 -4.56
CA ASP A 20 11.36 6.38 -4.59
C ASP A 20 12.59 6.13 -5.44
N PHE A 21 12.88 6.96 -6.45
CA PHE A 21 14.09 6.80 -7.25
C PHE A 21 15.38 7.04 -6.47
N GLU A 22 15.33 7.81 -5.39
CA GLU A 22 16.48 8.02 -4.50
C GLU A 22 16.85 6.75 -3.71
N LYS A 23 15.90 5.81 -3.57
CA LYS A 23 16.10 4.55 -2.84
C LYS A 23 16.85 3.50 -3.68
N PHE A 24 16.97 3.70 -5.00
CA PHE A 24 17.61 2.75 -5.93
C PHE A 24 19.12 2.62 -5.71
N ASP A 25 19.48 1.64 -4.89
CA ASP A 25 20.85 1.32 -4.49
C ASP A 25 21.47 0.17 -5.30
N GLY A 26 20.65 -0.56 -6.07
CA GLY A 26 21.08 -1.76 -6.82
C GLY A 26 21.32 -2.99 -5.95
N LYS A 27 20.92 -2.97 -4.68
CA LYS A 27 21.05 -4.07 -3.71
C LYS A 27 19.71 -4.48 -3.13
N PHE A 28 19.01 -3.52 -2.54
CA PHE A 28 17.71 -3.71 -1.90
C PHE A 28 16.59 -3.04 -2.66
N VAL A 29 16.90 -2.02 -3.45
CA VAL A 29 15.98 -1.44 -4.42
C VAL A 29 16.65 -1.39 -5.78
N SER A 30 16.10 -2.14 -6.71
CA SER A 30 16.58 -2.24 -8.09
C SER A 30 15.41 -2.47 -9.04
N TYR A 31 15.67 -2.39 -10.34
CA TYR A 31 14.69 -2.78 -11.35
C TYR A 31 15.35 -3.57 -12.47
N GLU A 32 14.52 -4.31 -13.18
CA GLU A 32 14.86 -4.89 -14.47
C GLU A 32 13.92 -4.35 -15.53
N TYR A 33 14.41 -4.33 -16.77
CA TYR A 33 13.67 -3.97 -17.96
C TYR A 33 13.82 -5.07 -19.00
N ASP A 34 12.70 -5.43 -19.62
CA ASP A 34 12.60 -6.33 -20.76
C ASP A 34 11.65 -5.68 -21.78
N GLU A 35 12.00 -5.72 -23.06
CA GLU A 35 11.24 -5.02 -24.11
C GLU A 35 9.82 -5.57 -24.29
N GLN A 36 9.60 -6.87 -24.02
CA GLN A 36 8.30 -7.50 -24.15
C GLN A 36 7.50 -7.45 -22.85
N LYS A 37 8.18 -7.55 -21.71
CA LYS A 37 7.54 -7.64 -20.39
C LYS A 37 7.44 -6.32 -19.65
N GLY A 38 8.16 -5.30 -20.10
CA GLY A 38 8.27 -3.99 -19.46
C GLY A 38 9.24 -4.01 -18.29
N VAL A 39 8.92 -3.29 -17.21
CA VAL A 39 9.75 -3.22 -16.00
C VAL A 39 9.24 -4.14 -14.90
N ARG A 40 10.13 -4.57 -14.01
CA ARG A 40 9.79 -5.16 -12.69
C ARG A 40 10.68 -4.55 -11.61
N LEU A 41 10.15 -4.43 -10.40
CA LEU A 41 10.81 -3.86 -9.25
C LEU A 41 11.36 -4.97 -8.34
N TYR A 42 12.58 -4.81 -7.85
CA TYR A 42 13.09 -5.53 -6.69
C TYR A 42 13.00 -4.62 -5.49
N ASP A 43 12.16 -4.97 -4.51
CA ASP A 43 12.00 -4.24 -3.26
C ASP A 43 11.48 -5.19 -2.16
N PRO A 44 12.28 -6.18 -1.73
CA PRO A 44 11.85 -7.21 -0.76
C PRO A 44 11.36 -6.66 0.58
N TYR A 45 11.65 -5.39 0.87
CA TYR A 45 11.31 -4.72 2.12
C TYR A 45 10.21 -3.66 1.98
N TYR A 46 9.57 -3.54 0.81
CA TYR A 46 8.51 -2.56 0.55
C TYR A 46 8.92 -1.14 0.99
N THR A 47 10.14 -0.76 0.64
CA THR A 47 10.71 0.56 0.98
C THR A 47 10.22 1.66 0.05
N THR A 48 9.77 1.30 -1.15
CA THR A 48 9.19 2.20 -2.15
C THR A 48 7.67 2.34 -1.97
N SER A 49 7.05 3.25 -2.73
CA SER A 49 5.59 3.43 -2.75
C SER A 49 4.85 2.37 -3.59
N TYR A 50 5.53 1.30 -4.01
CA TYR A 50 4.90 0.22 -4.78
C TYR A 50 3.84 -0.49 -3.92
N ASN A 51 2.61 -0.59 -4.45
CA ASN A 51 1.43 -1.01 -3.69
C ASN A 51 0.92 -2.42 -4.03
N GLU A 52 1.56 -3.10 -4.99
CA GLU A 52 1.18 -4.45 -5.38
C GLU A 52 2.08 -5.49 -4.73
N TYR A 53 1.72 -6.75 -4.92
CA TYR A 53 2.43 -7.85 -4.29
C TYR A 53 3.86 -7.98 -4.82
N ILE A 54 4.80 -8.09 -3.88
CA ILE A 54 6.19 -8.48 -4.12
C ILE A 54 6.35 -9.93 -3.68
N GLY A 55 6.83 -10.75 -4.61
CA GLY A 55 7.06 -12.17 -4.43
C GLY A 55 8.05 -12.48 -3.31
N VAL A 56 8.07 -13.74 -2.87
CA VAL A 56 9.01 -14.24 -1.86
C VAL A 56 10.48 -14.13 -2.29
N ASP A 57 10.71 -13.98 -3.59
CA ASP A 57 12.01 -13.73 -4.22
C ASP A 57 12.40 -12.24 -4.21
N GLY A 58 11.54 -11.36 -3.69
CA GLY A 58 11.78 -9.92 -3.59
C GLY A 58 11.41 -9.14 -4.86
N TRP A 59 10.91 -9.81 -5.89
CA TRP A 59 10.54 -9.19 -7.16
C TRP A 59 9.03 -8.96 -7.26
N SER A 60 8.65 -7.83 -7.84
CA SER A 60 7.29 -7.63 -8.32
C SER A 60 7.02 -8.50 -9.55
N ALA A 61 5.74 -8.68 -9.85
CA ALA A 61 5.31 -9.10 -11.18
C ALA A 61 5.85 -8.12 -12.25
N TRP A 62 5.94 -8.60 -13.50
CA TRP A 62 6.26 -7.72 -14.61
C TRP A 62 5.12 -6.72 -14.86
N SER A 63 5.45 -5.47 -15.18
CA SER A 63 4.45 -4.44 -15.50
C SER A 63 3.44 -4.84 -16.58
N SER A 64 3.85 -5.65 -17.56
CA SER A 64 2.95 -6.21 -18.58
C SER A 64 1.90 -7.18 -18.04
N GLU A 65 2.17 -7.87 -16.93
CA GLU A 65 1.25 -8.82 -16.30
C GLU A 65 0.10 -8.09 -15.60
N LYS A 66 0.28 -6.80 -15.28
CA LYS A 66 -0.72 -5.95 -14.62
C LYS A 66 -1.31 -6.63 -13.38
N ASP A 67 -0.44 -7.18 -12.54
CA ASP A 67 -0.87 -7.79 -11.30
C ASP A 67 -1.51 -6.74 -10.39
N THR A 68 -2.83 -6.85 -10.19
CA THR A 68 -3.64 -5.97 -9.33
C THR A 68 -4.13 -6.69 -8.09
N PHE A 69 -3.51 -7.81 -7.71
CA PHE A 69 -3.99 -8.68 -6.65
C PHE A 69 -4.23 -7.94 -5.32
N MET A 70 -3.28 -7.12 -4.86
CA MET A 70 -3.40 -6.39 -3.60
C MET A 70 -4.46 -5.29 -3.70
N SER A 71 -4.43 -4.54 -4.81
CA SER A 71 -5.45 -3.52 -5.09
C SER A 71 -6.87 -4.10 -5.11
N ASP A 72 -7.08 -5.27 -5.71
CA ASP A 72 -8.40 -5.89 -5.83
C ASP A 72 -8.93 -6.42 -4.49
N ILE A 73 -8.06 -6.98 -3.65
CA ILE A 73 -8.42 -7.34 -2.26
C ILE A 73 -8.86 -6.09 -1.49
N LEU A 74 -8.10 -5.00 -1.59
CA LEU A 74 -8.38 -3.77 -0.86
C LEU A 74 -9.65 -3.06 -1.34
N LYS A 75 -9.98 -3.10 -2.64
CA LYS A 75 -11.23 -2.55 -3.18
C LYS A 75 -12.46 -3.14 -2.49
N GLY A 76 -12.50 -4.47 -2.35
CA GLY A 76 -13.61 -5.16 -1.68
C GLY A 76 -13.72 -4.86 -0.19
N ALA A 77 -12.60 -4.58 0.49
CA ALA A 77 -12.61 -4.13 1.88
C ALA A 77 -13.11 -2.68 2.00
N LYS A 78 -12.61 -1.78 1.15
CA LYS A 78 -13.00 -0.36 1.12
C LYS A 78 -14.49 -0.17 0.83
N GLU A 79 -15.05 -0.92 -0.12
CA GLU A 79 -16.48 -0.81 -0.44
C GLU A 79 -17.37 -1.28 0.72
N ARG A 80 -16.99 -2.36 1.41
CA ARG A 80 -17.71 -2.80 2.60
C ARG A 80 -17.64 -1.79 3.75
N ALA A 81 -16.49 -1.16 3.95
CA ALA A 81 -16.33 -0.09 4.93
C ALA A 81 -17.24 1.10 4.61
N ARG A 82 -17.22 1.58 3.36
CA ARG A 82 -18.08 2.68 2.88
C ARG A 82 -19.56 2.39 3.09
N LEU A 83 -20.04 1.22 2.68
CA LEU A 83 -21.43 0.79 2.88
C LEU A 83 -21.82 0.70 4.36
N THR A 84 -20.86 0.37 5.23
CA THR A 84 -21.08 0.33 6.68
C THR A 84 -21.16 1.73 7.26
N GLU A 85 -20.28 2.64 6.86
CA GLU A 85 -20.31 4.06 7.27
C GLU A 85 -21.60 4.77 6.82
N GLU A 86 -22.02 4.56 5.57
CA GLU A 86 -23.28 5.13 5.04
C GLU A 86 -24.51 4.61 5.80
N LYS A 87 -24.51 3.33 6.22
CA LYS A 87 -25.59 2.74 7.04
C LYS A 87 -25.49 3.08 8.52
N SER A 88 -24.29 3.39 9.00
CA SER A 88 -24.00 3.58 10.41
C SER A 88 -24.53 4.91 10.95
N GLY A 89 -24.90 5.87 10.09
CA GLY A 89 -25.40 7.18 10.52
C GLY A 89 -24.52 7.77 11.61
N GLN A 90 -23.33 8.26 11.22
CA GLN A 90 -22.26 8.76 12.09
C GLN A 90 -22.78 9.27 13.44
N ALA A 91 -22.63 8.44 14.49
CA ALA A 91 -23.01 8.84 15.84
C ALA A 91 -22.21 10.11 16.18
N PRO A 92 -22.85 11.18 16.69
CA PRO A 92 -22.15 12.41 17.05
C PRO A 92 -20.95 12.07 17.93
N GLN A 93 -19.81 12.73 17.71
CA GLN A 93 -18.57 12.47 18.48
C GLN A 93 -18.80 12.46 19.99
N ASP A 94 -19.77 13.25 20.47
CA ASP A 94 -20.18 13.30 21.87
C ASP A 94 -20.74 11.96 22.40
N GLU A 95 -21.50 11.21 21.60
CA GLU A 95 -22.02 9.89 22.00
C GLU A 95 -20.90 8.84 22.08
N ILE A 96 -19.89 8.95 21.21
CA ILE A 96 -18.74 8.06 21.21
C ILE A 96 -17.90 8.30 22.47
N VAL A 97 -17.70 9.56 22.85
CA VAL A 97 -16.97 9.95 24.07
C VAL A 97 -17.70 9.48 25.33
N GLU A 98 -19.02 9.65 25.40
CA GLU A 98 -19.85 9.15 26.51
C GLU A 98 -19.81 7.62 26.61
N ALA A 99 -19.92 6.90 25.49
CA ALA A 99 -19.85 5.44 25.46
C ALA A 99 -18.47 4.90 25.90
N LEU A 100 -17.39 5.57 25.48
CA LEU A 100 -16.02 5.22 25.89
C LEU A 100 -15.80 5.48 27.38
N LYS A 101 -16.25 6.63 27.91
CA LYS A 101 -16.21 6.91 29.35
C LYS A 101 -17.00 5.88 30.16
N LYS A 102 -18.17 5.46 29.67
CA LYS A 102 -18.99 4.44 30.35
C LYS A 102 -18.32 3.07 30.40
N LYS A 103 -17.64 2.66 29.32
CA LYS A 103 -16.97 1.35 29.24
C LYS A 103 -15.63 1.30 29.98
N PHE A 104 -14.86 2.39 29.97
CA PHE A 104 -13.47 2.39 30.45
C PHE A 104 -13.19 3.36 31.60
N GLY A 105 -14.17 4.19 31.99
CA GLY A 105 -14.02 5.18 33.06
C GLY A 105 -14.22 4.65 34.48
N GLN A 106 -14.62 3.38 34.67
CA GLN A 106 -14.67 2.79 36.00
C GLN A 106 -13.24 2.47 36.48
N LYS A 107 -12.73 3.29 37.41
CA LYS A 107 -11.49 2.98 38.13
C LYS A 107 -11.69 1.70 38.96
N PRO A 108 -10.68 0.82 39.05
CA PRO A 108 -10.76 -0.35 39.91
C PRO A 108 -10.90 0.11 41.36
N GLN A 109 -11.97 -0.35 42.00
CA GLN A 109 -12.18 -0.21 43.44
C GLN A 109 -11.09 -1.05 44.11
N LYS A 110 -10.15 -0.38 44.79
CA LYS A 110 -9.16 -1.07 45.64
C LYS A 110 -9.88 -1.53 46.90
N ASP A 111 -9.92 -2.85 47.09
CA ASP A 111 -10.13 -3.47 48.40
C ASP A 111 -8.96 -3.16 49.35
#